data_AF-A0A7Z9QLH9-F1
#
_entry.id   AF-A0A7Z9QLH9-F1
#
_cell.length_a   1.000
_cell.length_b   1.000
_cell.length_c   1.000
_cell.angle_alpha   90.00
_cell.angle_beta   90.00
_cell.angle_gamma   90.00
#
_symmetry.space_group_name_H-M   'P 1'
#
loop_
_entity.id
_entity.type
_entity.pdbx_description
1 polymer ?
#
loop_
_entity_poly.entity_id
_entity_poly.type
_entity_poly.pdbx_seq_one_letter_code
_entity_poly.pdbx_strand_id
1 'polypeptide(L)'
;MDLVGEPQLSPAEPLWKRVPTRDDEGRPVSDFMMLIPKFRSWPQERAERAVLEIQTVFEQFSQVVVFADLNLKLNLLWVSVKSIPGIQLQVVHAVRQRVPEAVLIGNQAELILGERFRRRWW
;
A
#
# COMPACT_ATOMS: atom_id res chain seq x y z
N MET A 1 -16.06 6.23 -42.02
CA MET A 1 -15.07 6.89 -41.15
C MET A 1 -15.83 7.22 -39.89
N ASP A 2 -15.94 6.23 -39.02
CA ASP A 2 -16.82 6.28 -37.86
C ASP A 2 -16.04 6.67 -36.61
N LEU A 3 -16.75 7.43 -35.78
CA LEU A 3 -16.27 8.28 -34.72
C LEU A 3 -15.67 7.47 -33.56
N VAL A 4 -14.53 7.98 -33.08
CA VAL A 4 -13.96 7.88 -31.72
C VAL A 4 -14.80 7.02 -30.77
N GLY A 5 -14.33 5.79 -30.53
CA GLY A 5 -14.89 4.91 -29.52
C GLY A 5 -14.85 5.58 -28.15
N GLU A 6 -16.03 5.73 -27.55
CA GLU A 6 -16.16 6.16 -26.16
C GLU A 6 -15.31 5.23 -25.27
N PRO A 7 -14.54 5.75 -24.29
CA PRO A 7 -13.86 4.89 -23.34
C PRO A 7 -14.94 4.15 -22.53
N GLN A 8 -15.18 2.89 -22.89
CA GLN A 8 -16.05 1.99 -22.13
C GLN A 8 -15.51 1.94 -20.71
N LEU A 9 -16.26 2.51 -19.77
CA LEU A 9 -16.00 2.45 -18.34
C LEU A 9 -16.23 1.00 -17.87
N SER A 10 -15.31 0.09 -18.22
CA SER A 10 -15.30 -1.24 -17.66
C SER A 10 -14.91 -1.14 -16.18
N PRO A 11 -15.63 -1.83 -15.28
CA PRO A 11 -15.19 -1.96 -13.90
C PRO A 11 -13.79 -2.58 -13.89
N ALA A 12 -12.82 -1.89 -13.29
CA ALA A 12 -11.56 -2.53 -12.96
C ALA A 12 -11.84 -3.76 -12.09
N GLU A 13 -11.10 -4.85 -12.28
CA GLU A 13 -11.27 -6.04 -11.45
C GLU A 13 -11.20 -5.66 -9.97
N PRO A 14 -12.17 -6.13 -9.16
CA PRO A 14 -12.25 -5.73 -7.76
C PRO A 14 -10.99 -6.20 -7.03
N LEU A 15 -10.48 -5.36 -6.11
CA LEU A 15 -9.21 -5.59 -5.41
C LEU A 15 -9.11 -6.97 -4.76
N TRP A 16 -10.21 -7.52 -4.22
CA TRP A 16 -10.23 -8.86 -3.61
C TRP A 16 -9.86 -10.00 -4.58
N LYS A 17 -9.96 -9.79 -5.90
CA LYS A 17 -9.48 -10.73 -6.92
C LYS A 17 -7.99 -10.55 -7.26
N ARG A 18 -7.45 -9.34 -7.05
CA ARG A 18 -6.09 -8.94 -7.44
C ARG A 18 -5.10 -9.08 -6.29
N VAL A 19 -5.56 -8.93 -5.04
CA VAL A 19 -4.71 -8.98 -3.84
C VAL A 19 -4.44 -10.44 -3.47
N PRO A 20 -3.18 -10.89 -3.48
CA PRO A 20 -2.83 -12.23 -3.04
C PRO A 20 -3.16 -12.40 -1.56
N THR A 21 -3.74 -13.54 -1.18
CA THR A 21 -3.91 -13.90 0.24
C THR A 21 -2.74 -14.72 0.77
N ARG A 22 -1.86 -15.18 -0.13
CA ARG A 22 -0.70 -16.02 0.17
C ARG A 22 0.51 -15.58 -0.67
N ASP A 23 1.70 -15.78 -0.12
CA ASP A 23 2.97 -15.61 -0.82
C ASP A 23 3.26 -16.79 -1.77
N ASP A 24 4.38 -16.72 -2.49
CA ASP A 24 4.84 -17.77 -3.42
C ASP A 24 5.10 -19.12 -2.73
N GLU A 25 5.28 -19.11 -1.40
CA GLU A 25 5.45 -20.31 -0.58
C GLU A 25 4.11 -20.81 0.02
N GLY A 26 2.99 -20.20 -0.34
CA GLY A 26 1.66 -20.54 0.14
C GLY A 26 1.37 -20.08 1.57
N ARG A 27 2.20 -19.22 2.17
CA ARG A 27 2.00 -18.69 3.53
C ARG A 27 1.14 -17.43 3.51
N PRO A 28 0.36 -17.13 4.58
CA PRO A 28 -0.45 -15.91 4.64
C PRO A 28 0.40 -14.64 4.49
N VAL A 29 -0.16 -13.64 3.83
CA VAL A 29 0.41 -12.27 3.78
C VAL A 29 -0.30 -11.37 4.79
N SER A 30 0.37 -10.26 5.14
CA SER A 30 -0.18 -9.18 5.96
C SER A 30 -0.34 -7.94 5.10
N ASP A 31 -1.50 -7.31 5.18
CA ASP A 31 -1.80 -6.08 4.43
C ASP A 31 -1.71 -4.85 5.33
N PHE A 32 -1.23 -3.76 4.75
CA PHE A 32 -1.38 -2.43 5.32
C PHE A 32 -1.70 -1.40 4.24
N MET A 33 -2.29 -0.29 4.66
CA MET A 33 -2.65 0.81 3.77
C MET A 33 -2.04 2.12 4.26
N MET A 34 -1.62 2.96 3.31
CA MET A 34 -1.18 4.32 3.59
C MET A 34 -2.01 5.32 2.77
N LEU A 35 -2.42 6.42 3.39
CA LEU A 35 -3.00 7.55 2.70
C LEU A 35 -1.89 8.54 2.33
N ILE A 36 -1.88 9.03 1.10
CA ILE A 36 -0.99 10.13 0.67
C ILE A 36 -1.87 11.36 0.44
N PRO A 37 -2.02 12.27 1.41
CA PRO A 37 -2.99 13.35 1.33
C PRO A 37 -2.81 14.21 0.07
N LYS A 38 -3.93 14.46 -0.61
CA LYS A 38 -4.00 15.35 -1.78
C LYS A 38 -3.15 14.91 -2.99
N PHE A 39 -2.68 13.66 -3.03
CA PHE A 39 -1.78 13.15 -4.07
C PHE A 39 -2.25 13.46 -5.50
N ARG A 40 -3.54 13.23 -5.80
CA ARG A 40 -4.17 13.54 -7.09
C ARG A 40 -4.13 15.00 -7.53
N SER A 41 -3.89 15.91 -6.60
CA SER A 41 -3.83 17.36 -6.84
C SER A 41 -2.41 17.91 -6.79
N TRP A 42 -1.40 17.03 -6.62
CA TRP A 42 -0.01 17.44 -6.70
C TRP A 42 0.37 17.79 -8.14
N PRO A 43 1.35 18.67 -8.33
CA PRO A 43 1.97 18.86 -9.64
C PRO A 43 2.46 17.52 -10.20
N GLN A 44 2.25 17.30 -11.51
CA GLN A 44 2.55 16.02 -12.17
C GLN A 44 3.98 15.53 -11.90
N GLU A 45 4.98 16.40 -12.08
CA GLU A 45 6.39 16.06 -11.85
C GLU A 45 6.65 15.57 -10.41
N ARG A 46 6.00 16.19 -9.42
CA ARG A 46 6.12 15.78 -8.01
C ARG A 46 5.45 14.44 -7.78
N ALA A 47 4.27 14.21 -8.35
CA ALA A 47 3.56 12.94 -8.23
C ALA A 47 4.37 11.80 -8.88
N GLU A 48 4.90 12.01 -10.08
CA GLU A 48 5.76 11.06 -10.78
C GLU A 48 7.02 10.73 -9.98
N ARG A 49 7.69 11.75 -9.43
CA ARG A 49 8.85 11.53 -8.54
C ARG A 49 8.47 10.70 -7.32
N ALA A 50 7.36 11.01 -6.65
CA ALA A 50 6.92 10.24 -5.49
C ALA A 50 6.59 8.78 -5.85
N VAL A 51 6.03 8.52 -7.03
CA VAL A 51 5.80 7.15 -7.52
C VAL A 51 7.12 6.41 -7.71
N LEU A 52 8.12 7.04 -8.34
CA LEU A 52 9.44 6.43 -8.52
C LEU A 52 10.12 6.13 -7.17
N GLU A 53 10.03 7.06 -6.23
CA GLU A 53 10.58 6.88 -4.89
C GLU A 53 9.92 5.71 -4.13
N ILE A 54 8.59 5.56 -4.26
CA ILE A 54 7.84 4.42 -3.71
C ILE A 54 8.29 3.11 -4.38
N GLN A 55 8.47 3.11 -5.70
CA GLN A 55 8.97 1.93 -6.44
C GLN A 55 10.37 1.53 -5.95
N THR A 56 11.28 2.48 -5.78
CA THR A 56 12.62 2.22 -5.23
C THR A 56 12.56 1.56 -3.85
N VAL A 57 11.63 1.98 -2.99
CA VAL A 57 11.42 1.30 -1.69
C VAL A 57 10.98 -0.14 -1.93
N PHE A 58 10.00 -0.39 -2.80
CA PHE A 58 9.54 -1.76 -3.05
C PHE A 58 10.59 -2.67 -3.68
N GLU A 59 11.49 -2.14 -4.51
CA GLU A 59 12.65 -2.89 -5.02
C GLU A 59 13.58 -3.33 -3.88
N GLN A 60 13.86 -2.44 -2.93
CA GLN A 60 14.66 -2.76 -1.73
C GLN A 60 14.00 -3.84 -0.86
N PHE A 61 12.67 -3.89 -0.84
CA PHE A 61 11.88 -4.87 -0.10
C PHE A 61 11.30 -5.98 -1.00
N SER A 62 11.85 -6.22 -2.18
CA SER A 62 11.32 -7.18 -3.17
C SER A 62 11.19 -8.62 -2.67
N GLN A 63 11.98 -9.00 -1.67
CA GLN A 63 11.90 -10.33 -1.04
C GLN A 63 10.70 -10.49 -0.09
N VAL A 64 10.09 -9.40 0.35
CA VAL A 64 9.02 -9.39 1.36
C VAL A 64 7.74 -8.72 0.87
N VAL A 65 7.80 -7.77 -0.06
CA VAL A 65 6.61 -7.16 -0.68
C VAL A 65 6.10 -8.13 -1.73
N VAL A 66 4.87 -8.61 -1.51
CA VAL A 66 4.20 -9.56 -2.41
C VAL A 66 3.31 -8.82 -3.41
N PHE A 67 2.73 -7.69 -2.98
CA PHE A 67 1.86 -6.89 -3.82
C PHE A 67 1.87 -5.43 -3.37
N ALA A 68 1.74 -4.51 -4.32
CA ALA A 68 1.49 -3.11 -4.03
C ALA A 68 0.58 -2.48 -5.11
N ASP A 69 -0.39 -1.68 -4.68
CA ASP A 69 -1.29 -0.94 -5.57
C ASP A 69 -1.43 0.50 -5.09
N LEU A 70 -1.18 1.45 -5.98
CA LEU A 70 -1.38 2.87 -5.72
C LEU A 70 -2.65 3.35 -6.43
N ASN A 71 -3.70 3.56 -5.66
CA ASN A 71 -4.96 4.10 -6.14
C ASN A 71 -4.95 5.63 -6.12
N LEU A 72 -4.66 6.24 -7.26
CA LEU A 72 -4.61 7.70 -7.42
C LEU A 72 -5.96 8.40 -7.16
N LYS A 73 -7.09 7.73 -7.43
CA LYS A 73 -8.42 8.32 -7.20
C LYS A 73 -8.69 8.52 -5.71
N LEU A 74 -8.22 7.58 -4.89
CA LEU A 74 -8.37 7.59 -3.43
C LEU A 74 -7.15 8.17 -2.69
N ASN A 75 -6.04 8.41 -3.40
CA ASN A 75 -4.72 8.68 -2.84
C ASN A 75 -4.26 7.61 -1.84
N LEU A 76 -4.57 6.35 -2.13
CA LEU A 76 -4.38 5.23 -1.22
C LEU A 76 -3.31 4.29 -1.78
N LEU A 77 -2.31 3.98 -0.98
CA LEU A 77 -1.30 2.95 -1.25
C LEU A 77 -1.66 1.70 -0.43
N TRP A 78 -1.99 0.60 -1.10
CA TRP A 78 -2.14 -0.72 -0.49
C TRP A 78 -0.84 -1.50 -0.68
N VAL A 79 -0.37 -2.16 0.38
CA VAL A 79 0.80 -3.04 0.30
C VAL A 79 0.51 -4.34 1.04
N SER A 80 0.80 -5.47 0.39
CA SER A 80 0.79 -6.81 0.97
C SER A 80 2.23 -7.28 1.15
N VAL A 81 2.57 -7.75 2.35
CA VAL A 81 3.91 -8.24 2.70
C VAL A 81 3.86 -9.66 3.26
N LYS A 82 4.95 -10.41 3.17
CA LYS A 82 5.11 -11.68 3.89
C LYS A 82 4.89 -11.44 5.39
N SER A 83 4.25 -12.40 6.08
CA SER A 83 3.90 -12.30 7.51
C SER A 83 5.13 -12.45 8.43
N ILE A 84 6.02 -11.46 8.40
CA ILE A 84 7.26 -11.41 9.18
C ILE A 84 7.10 -10.33 10.27
N PRO A 85 7.34 -10.65 11.56
CA PRO A 85 7.21 -9.67 12.64
C PRO A 85 8.00 -8.38 12.37
N GLY A 86 7.32 -7.23 12.45
CA GLY A 86 7.93 -5.91 12.28
C GLY A 86 8.18 -5.46 10.85
N ILE A 87 8.01 -6.32 9.83
CA ILE A 87 8.33 -5.95 8.44
C ILE A 87 7.44 -4.84 7.91
N GLN A 88 6.15 -4.85 8.25
CA GLN A 88 5.20 -3.80 7.89
C GLN A 88 5.69 -2.42 8.34
N LEU A 89 6.13 -2.30 9.59
CA LEU A 89 6.63 -1.03 10.13
C LEU A 89 7.93 -0.58 9.44
N GLN A 90 8.79 -1.51 9.06
CA GLN A 90 10.01 -1.19 8.31
C GLN A 90 9.69 -0.64 6.91
N VAL A 91 8.77 -1.29 6.18
CA VAL A 91 8.34 -0.81 4.86
C VAL A 91 7.63 0.54 4.98
N VAL A 92 6.72 0.70 5.94
CA VAL A 92 6.05 1.97 6.24
C VAL A 92 7.07 3.08 6.52
N HIS A 93 8.08 2.80 7.35
CA HIS A 93 9.12 3.76 7.68
C HIS A 93 9.91 4.18 6.44
N ALA A 94 10.33 3.22 5.61
CA ALA A 94 11.07 3.49 4.38
C ALA A 94 10.25 4.32 3.38
N VAL A 95 8.96 4.02 3.20
CA VAL A 95 8.05 4.84 2.38
C VAL A 95 7.99 6.27 2.93
N ARG A 96 7.81 6.45 4.24
CA ARG A 96 7.75 7.79 4.87
C ARG A 96 9.05 8.58 4.78
N GLN A 97 10.21 7.92 4.73
CA GLN A 97 11.48 8.61 4.53
C GLN A 97 11.57 9.26 3.15
N ARG A 98 10.98 8.64 2.12
CA ARG A 98 10.98 9.16 0.74
C ARG A 98 9.75 10.02 0.40
N VAL A 99 8.60 9.69 0.99
CA VAL A 99 7.32 10.40 0.83
C VAL A 99 6.77 10.74 2.22
N PRO A 100 7.22 11.84 2.84
CA PRO A 100 6.90 12.19 4.23
C PRO A 100 5.40 12.40 4.51
N GLU A 101 4.63 12.74 3.48
CA GLU A 101 3.19 12.94 3.56
C GLU A 101 2.40 11.64 3.70
N ALA A 102 3.02 10.49 3.43
CA ALA A 102 2.35 9.20 3.52
C ALA A 102 2.03 8.86 4.99
N VAL A 103 0.76 8.58 5.27
CA VAL A 103 0.23 8.30 6.61
C VAL A 103 -0.27 6.86 6.66
N LEU A 104 0.26 6.05 7.56
CA LEU A 104 -0.25 4.71 7.83
C LEU A 104 -1.69 4.78 8.34
N ILE A 105 -2.59 4.03 7.70
CA ILE A 105 -3.95 3.81 8.18
C ILE A 105 -3.89 2.66 9.19
N GLY A 106 -4.10 2.97 10.46
CA GLY A 106 -4.20 1.94 11.50
C GLY A 106 -5.48 1.14 11.36
N ASN A 107 -5.38 -0.19 11.43
CA ASN A 107 -6.56 -1.05 11.56
C ASN A 107 -7.07 -0.99 13.02
N GLN A 108 -8.38 -0.87 13.24
CA GLN A 108 -8.98 -1.02 14.58
C GLN A 108 -8.58 -2.35 15.24
N ALA A 109 -8.35 -3.41 14.46
CA ALA A 109 -7.85 -4.68 14.98
C ALA A 109 -6.40 -4.59 15.53
N GLU A 110 -5.52 -3.81 14.90
CA GLU A 110 -4.16 -3.57 15.42
C GLU A 110 -4.18 -2.71 16.69
N LEU A 111 -5.09 -1.75 16.79
CA LEU A 111 -5.28 -0.95 18.01
C LEU A 111 -5.80 -1.83 19.16
N ILE A 112 -6.77 -2.71 18.91
CA ILE A 112 -7.33 -3.62 19.92
C ILE A 112 -6.30 -4.69 20.34
N LEU A 113 -5.50 -5.22 19.40
CA LEU A 113 -4.42 -6.16 19.72
C LEU A 113 -3.25 -5.48 20.46
N GLY A 114 -2.90 -4.25 20.08
CA GLY A 114 -1.91 -3.43 20.77
C GLY A 114 -2.31 -3.08 22.21
N GLU A 115 -3.59 -2.79 22.46
CA GLU A 115 -4.13 -2.60 23.81
C GLU A 115 -4.04 -3.87 24.66
N ARG A 116 -4.26 -5.05 24.07
CA ARG A 116 -4.14 -6.35 24.76
C ARG A 116 -2.70 -6.71 25.16
N PHE A 117 -1.71 -6.27 24.39
CA PHE A 117 -0.29 -6.43 24.75
C PHE A 117 0.15 -5.43 25.83
N ARG A 118 -0.43 -4.23 25.86
CA ARG A 118 -0.11 -3.18 26.85
C ARG A 118 -0.59 -3.47 28.28
N ARG A 119 -1.58 -4.36 28.45
CA ARG A 119 -2.16 -4.73 29.77
C ARG A 119 -1.48 -5.91 30.47
N ARG A 120 -0.45 -6.52 29.89
CA ARG A 120 0.19 -7.73 30.45
C ARG A 120 1.62 -7.53 30.99
N TRP A 121 2.12 -6.30 30.97
CA TRP A 121 3.41 -5.94 31.55
C TRP A 121 3.30 -4.59 32.27
N TRP A 122 2.57 -4.58 33.39
CA TRP A 122 2.75 -3.75 34.59
C TRP A 122 2.15 -4.51 35.77
#